data_AF-A0A9D7SBJ2-F1
#
_entry.id   AF-A0A9D7SBJ2-F1
#
_cell.length_a   1.000
_cell.length_b   1.000
_cell.length_c   1.000
_cell.angle_alpha   90.00
_cell.angle_beta   90.00
_cell.angle_gamma   90.00
#
_symmetry.space_group_name_H-M   'P 1'
#
loop_
_entity.id
_entity.type
_entity.pdbx_description
1 polymer ?
#
loop_
_entity_poly.entity_id
_entity_poly.type
_entity_poly.pdbx_seq_one_letter_code
_entity_poly.pdbx_strand_id
1 'polypeptide(L)'
;MHLIHVTPKAPIYSESIFYIDSIYSNNLSEYRKYNIYLPKGFDREKKYKIIYGADGEMFKDVPFIKATLDSLINNHIIKPTIYIGSYSNHKIADSTSTISMDGKKLYLLYRNFEYTDRDIQRIEDSLLVNRFQNHMLYFKDELIVKLENKFNQKNNKSDRLFYGSMELIWNNLLMFRI
;
A
#
# COMPACT_ATOMS: atom_id res chain seq x y z
N MET A 1 -12.80 42.75 15.54
CA MET A 1 -11.76 41.81 16.01
C MET A 1 -11.60 40.74 14.94
N HIS A 2 -10.58 40.83 14.08
CA HIS A 2 -10.32 39.84 13.04
C HIS A 2 -9.43 38.74 13.64
N LEU A 3 -9.98 37.53 13.80
CA LEU A 3 -9.24 36.36 14.25
C LEU A 3 -8.40 35.83 13.09
N ILE A 4 -7.10 36.10 13.14
CA ILE A 4 -6.11 35.52 12.20
C ILE A 4 -5.96 34.05 12.57
N HIS A 5 -6.54 33.15 11.76
CA HIS A 5 -6.30 31.71 11.88
C HIS A 5 -4.89 31.42 11.34
N VAL A 6 -3.90 31.39 12.23
CA VAL A 6 -2.57 30.87 11.92
C VAL A 6 -2.65 29.36 11.97
N THR A 7 -2.88 28.72 10.82
CA THR A 7 -2.70 27.26 10.70
C THR A 7 -1.23 26.92 10.93
N PRO A 8 -0.91 25.93 11.80
CA PRO A 8 0.47 25.53 12.04
C PRO A 8 1.15 25.11 10.73
N LYS A 9 2.26 25.77 10.39
CA LYS A 9 3.06 25.38 9.22
C LYS A 9 3.61 23.97 9.44
N ALA A 10 3.41 23.09 8.47
CA ALA A 10 3.90 21.72 8.57
C ALA A 10 5.43 21.72 8.77
N PRO A 11 5.98 20.80 9.59
CA PRO A 11 7.41 20.71 9.80
C PRO A 11 8.11 20.36 8.49
N ILE A 12 9.11 21.15 8.12
CA ILE A 12 10.00 20.85 7.00
C ILE A 12 11.10 19.93 7.52
N TYR A 13 11.26 18.76 6.91
CA TYR A 13 12.25 17.78 7.34
C TYR A 13 13.61 18.05 6.67
N SER A 14 14.68 18.09 7.48
CA SER A 14 16.06 18.28 6.99
C SER A 14 16.61 17.05 6.26
N GLU A 15 16.06 15.87 6.52
CA GLU A 15 16.37 14.60 5.87
C GLU A 15 15.08 13.89 5.43
N SER A 16 15.20 12.90 4.55
CA SER A 16 14.06 12.04 4.22
C SER A 16 13.70 11.12 5.39
N ILE A 17 12.42 10.78 5.50
CA ILE A 17 11.89 9.97 6.60
C ILE A 17 11.34 8.67 6.05
N PHE A 18 11.60 7.58 6.76
CA PHE A 18 10.96 6.29 6.53
C PHE A 18 10.41 5.73 7.85
N TYR A 19 9.14 5.33 7.87
CA TYR A 19 8.50 4.77 9.08
C TYR A 19 7.33 3.84 8.75
N ILE A 20 6.95 3.01 9.73
CA ILE A 20 5.79 2.11 9.64
C ILE A 20 4.61 2.76 10.37
N ASP A 21 3.42 2.62 9.80
CA ASP A 21 2.16 3.02 10.40
C ASP A 21 1.09 1.94 10.09
N SER A 22 -0.13 2.11 10.58
CA SER A 22 -1.22 1.16 10.38
C SER A 22 -2.60 1.82 10.27
N ILE A 23 -3.55 1.08 9.70
CA ILE A 23 -4.95 1.46 9.57
C ILE A 23 -5.82 0.24 9.87
N TYR A 24 -6.93 0.43 10.59
CA TYR A 24 -7.97 -0.58 10.64
C TYR A 24 -8.78 -0.51 9.35
N SER A 25 -8.81 -1.60 8.59
CA SER A 25 -9.60 -1.72 7.38
C SER A 25 -10.98 -2.26 7.73
N ASN A 26 -12.03 -1.53 7.41
CA ASN A 26 -13.41 -2.01 7.55
C ASN A 26 -13.69 -3.09 6.50
N ASN A 27 -13.21 -2.89 5.26
CA ASN A 27 -13.35 -3.87 4.17
C ASN A 27 -12.70 -5.22 4.50
N LEU A 28 -11.56 -5.22 5.20
CA LEU A 28 -10.83 -6.45 5.57
C LEU A 28 -11.07 -6.91 7.01
N SER A 29 -11.77 -6.10 7.81
CA SER A 29 -12.03 -6.31 9.24
C SER A 29 -10.77 -6.58 10.08
N GLU A 30 -9.65 -5.94 9.75
CA GLU A 30 -8.37 -6.12 10.44
C GLU A 30 -7.45 -4.91 10.31
N TYR A 31 -6.41 -4.85 11.16
CA TYR A 31 -5.34 -3.87 11.01
C TYR A 31 -4.39 -4.24 9.87
N ARG A 32 -4.15 -3.28 8.98
CA ARG A 32 -3.15 -3.34 7.91
C ARG A 32 -2.00 -2.41 8.21
N LYS A 33 -0.77 -2.93 8.09
CA LYS A 33 0.47 -2.16 8.22
C LYS A 33 0.92 -1.63 6.87
N TYR A 34 1.62 -0.51 6.88
CA TYR A 34 2.23 0.04 5.68
C TYR A 34 3.49 0.84 6.03
N ASN A 35 4.43 0.84 5.10
CA ASN A 35 5.63 1.68 5.10
C ASN A 35 5.32 3.04 4.46
N ILE A 36 5.89 4.11 5.02
CA ILE A 36 5.84 5.47 4.48
C ILE A 36 7.25 5.98 4.30
N TYR A 37 7.53 6.51 3.11
CA TYR A 37 8.68 7.35 2.82
C TYR A 37 8.21 8.77 2.48
N LEU A 38 8.84 9.76 3.12
CA LEU A 38 8.70 11.17 2.78
C LEU A 38 10.05 11.71 2.30
N PRO A 39 10.10 12.43 1.17
CA PRO A 39 11.36 12.93 0.64
C PRO A 39 11.95 14.02 1.54
N LYS A 40 13.26 14.24 1.45
CA LYS A 40 13.94 15.35 2.11
C LYS A 40 13.26 16.68 1.75
N GLY A 41 12.99 17.52 2.74
CA GLY A 41 12.27 18.78 2.54
C GLY A 41 10.78 18.62 2.24
N PHE A 42 10.18 17.47 2.56
CA PHE A 42 8.73 17.27 2.43
C PHE A 42 7.96 18.40 3.12
N ASP A 43 6.91 18.85 2.44
CA ASP A 43 6.09 20.00 2.79
C ASP A 43 4.67 19.74 2.31
N ARG A 44 3.69 19.74 3.21
CA ARG A 44 2.28 19.40 2.90
C ARG A 44 1.62 20.41 1.97
N GLU A 45 2.19 21.59 1.77
CA GLU A 45 1.69 22.59 0.83
C GLU A 45 2.17 22.32 -0.61
N LYS A 46 3.14 21.43 -0.79
CA LYS A 46 3.63 21.01 -2.11
C LYS A 46 2.90 19.75 -2.57
N LYS A 47 2.71 19.64 -3.88
CA LYS A 47 2.16 18.46 -4.53
C LYS A 47 3.28 17.47 -4.88
N TYR A 48 3.11 16.22 -4.46
CA TYR A 48 4.01 15.11 -4.78
C TYR A 48 3.27 14.04 -5.56
N LYS A 49 4.00 13.34 -6.43
CA LYS A 49 3.53 12.03 -6.88
C LYS A 49 3.62 11.03 -5.72
N ILE A 50 2.78 10.01 -5.77
CA ILE A 50 2.76 8.95 -4.76
C ILE A 50 2.92 7.61 -5.46
N ILE A 51 3.89 6.83 -4.98
CA ILE A 51 4.09 5.44 -5.38
C ILE A 51 3.43 4.57 -4.31
N TYR A 52 2.44 3.78 -4.71
CA TYR A 52 1.80 2.75 -3.90
C TYR A 52 2.35 1.38 -4.25
N GLY A 53 2.77 0.65 -3.22
CA GLY A 53 3.33 -0.69 -3.32
C GLY A 53 2.48 -1.75 -2.71
N ALA A 54 2.36 -2.87 -3.40
CA ALA A 54 2.05 -4.16 -2.80
C ALA A 54 3.31 -4.80 -2.20
N ASP A 55 3.12 -5.68 -1.22
CA ASP A 55 4.20 -6.41 -0.54
C ASP A 55 5.29 -5.51 0.08
N GLY A 56 4.85 -4.40 0.68
CA GLY A 56 5.73 -3.37 1.26
C GLY A 56 6.67 -3.87 2.36
N GLU A 57 6.41 -5.04 2.94
CA GLU A 57 7.23 -5.70 3.96
C GLU A 57 8.38 -6.53 3.40
N MET A 58 8.39 -6.85 2.09
CA MET A 58 9.44 -7.68 1.49
C MET A 58 10.83 -7.05 1.62
N PHE A 59 10.89 -5.75 1.85
CA PHE A 59 12.12 -5.04 2.20
C PHE A 59 12.29 -5.04 3.71
N LYS A 60 12.66 -6.21 4.28
CA LYS A 60 13.12 -6.31 5.67
C LYS A 60 14.31 -5.37 5.94
N ASP A 61 15.03 -5.00 4.88
CA ASP A 61 15.96 -3.90 4.87
C ASP A 61 15.25 -2.58 4.53
N VAL A 62 14.69 -1.94 5.55
CA VAL A 62 14.33 -0.50 5.55
C VAL A 62 15.39 0.38 4.84
N PRO A 63 16.71 0.09 4.92
CA PRO A 63 17.70 0.87 4.17
C PRO A 63 17.51 0.88 2.65
N PHE A 64 16.98 -0.18 2.01
CA PHE A 64 17.06 -0.28 0.55
C PHE A 64 16.13 0.69 -0.19
N ILE A 65 14.84 0.71 0.12
CA ILE A 65 13.88 1.62 -0.53
C ILE A 65 14.22 3.07 -0.22
N LYS A 66 14.51 3.38 1.06
CA LYS A 66 14.91 4.74 1.46
C LYS A 66 16.17 5.18 0.71
N ALA A 67 17.23 4.37 0.71
CA ALA A 67 18.49 4.72 0.05
C ALA A 67 18.34 4.83 -1.47
N THR A 68 17.51 3.98 -2.08
CA THR A 68 17.23 4.02 -3.52
C THR A 68 16.50 5.31 -3.89
N LEU A 69 15.42 5.65 -3.18
CA LEU A 69 14.66 6.87 -3.45
C LEU A 69 15.50 8.12 -3.17
N ASP A 70 16.25 8.14 -2.07
CA ASP A 70 17.18 9.23 -1.76
C ASP A 70 18.21 9.41 -2.87
N SER A 71 18.82 8.32 -3.34
CA SER A 71 19.81 8.35 -4.43
C SER A 71 19.19 8.89 -5.72
N LEU A 72 18.03 8.38 -6.13
CA LEU A 72 17.36 8.81 -7.36
C LEU A 72 16.94 10.29 -7.31
N ILE A 73 16.46 10.77 -6.17
CA ILE A 73 16.05 12.17 -5.97
C ILE A 73 17.27 13.10 -5.93
N ASN A 74 18.30 12.73 -5.16
CA ASN A 74 19.52 13.54 -5.00
C ASN A 74 20.31 13.67 -6.31
N ASN A 75 20.28 12.63 -7.15
CA ASN A 75 20.88 12.66 -8.49
C ASN A 75 19.93 13.21 -9.56
N HIS A 76 18.77 13.76 -9.17
CA HIS A 76 17.79 14.38 -10.07
C HIS A 76 17.25 13.46 -11.20
N ILE A 77 17.31 12.15 -10.99
CA ILE A 77 16.76 11.13 -11.91
C ILE A 77 15.22 11.13 -11.80
N ILE A 78 14.69 11.30 -10.59
CA ILE A 78 13.26 11.46 -10.33
C ILE A 78 12.99 12.73 -9.51
N LYS A 79 11.78 13.27 -9.62
CA LYS A 79 11.30 14.34 -8.74
C LYS A 79 11.06 13.78 -7.32
N PRO A 80 11.13 14.63 -6.26
CA PRO A 80 10.70 14.26 -4.93
C PRO A 80 9.32 13.60 -4.96
N THR A 81 9.19 12.43 -4.34
CA THR A 81 7.98 11.60 -4.38
C THR A 81 7.72 10.99 -3.02
N ILE A 82 6.45 10.77 -2.70
CA ILE A 82 6.05 9.97 -1.54
C ILE A 82 6.03 8.50 -1.97
N TYR A 83 6.39 7.60 -1.06
CA TYR A 83 6.22 6.16 -1.27
C TYR A 83 5.45 5.54 -0.11
N ILE A 84 4.49 4.68 -0.43
CA ILE A 84 3.60 3.97 0.48
C ILE A 84 3.64 2.48 0.12
N GLY A 85 4.20 1.63 0.98
CA GLY A 85 4.22 0.18 0.76
C GLY A 85 3.25 -0.53 1.69
N SER A 86 2.12 -1.04 1.18
CA SER A 86 1.16 -1.82 1.98
C SER A 86 1.67 -3.23 2.24
N TYR A 87 1.52 -3.70 3.48
CA TYR A 87 1.97 -5.04 3.85
C TYR A 87 1.01 -6.09 3.28
N SER A 88 1.57 -7.20 2.79
CA SER A 88 0.79 -8.37 2.42
C SER A 88 0.33 -9.16 3.66
N ASN A 89 -0.71 -9.98 3.49
CA ASN A 89 -1.20 -10.83 4.57
C ASN A 89 -0.59 -12.24 4.52
N HIS A 90 0.36 -12.48 5.41
CA HIS A 90 1.00 -13.79 5.58
C HIS A 90 0.27 -14.73 6.54
N LYS A 91 -0.96 -14.42 6.96
CA LYS A 91 -1.79 -15.39 7.70
C LYS A 91 -2.11 -16.56 6.80
N ILE A 92 -2.13 -17.76 7.38
CA ILE A 92 -2.56 -18.97 6.71
C ILE A 92 -4.08 -18.92 6.48
N ALA A 93 -4.52 -19.23 5.26
CA ALA A 93 -5.92 -19.41 4.89
C ALA A 93 -6.30 -20.89 5.06
N ASP A 94 -6.48 -21.32 6.32
CA ASP A 94 -6.63 -22.73 6.71
C ASP A 94 -7.70 -23.50 5.94
N SER A 95 -8.81 -22.83 5.60
CA SER A 95 -9.96 -23.37 4.85
C SER A 95 -9.61 -23.86 3.44
N THR A 96 -8.39 -23.60 2.96
CA THR A 96 -7.96 -23.90 1.57
C THR A 96 -6.82 -24.91 1.49
N SER A 97 -6.50 -25.56 2.59
CA SER A 97 -5.41 -26.52 2.61
C SER A 97 -5.66 -27.69 1.66
N THR A 98 -4.64 -28.08 0.90
CA THR A 98 -4.66 -29.29 0.07
C THR A 98 -3.58 -30.26 0.52
N ILE A 99 -3.73 -31.55 0.20
CA ILE A 99 -2.74 -32.58 0.53
C ILE A 99 -1.93 -32.84 -0.73
N SER A 100 -0.61 -32.60 -0.67
CA SER A 100 0.30 -32.93 -1.76
C SER A 100 0.44 -34.44 -1.94
N MET A 101 0.99 -34.87 -3.07
CA MET A 101 1.18 -36.30 -3.39
C MET A 101 2.03 -37.06 -2.35
N ASP A 102 2.86 -36.37 -1.57
CA ASP A 102 3.66 -36.92 -0.47
C ASP A 102 2.94 -36.85 0.90
N GLY A 103 1.64 -36.56 0.92
CA GLY A 103 0.82 -36.54 2.13
C GLY A 103 0.95 -35.28 2.98
N LYS A 104 1.70 -34.27 2.55
CA LYS A 104 1.89 -33.02 3.30
C LYS A 104 0.74 -32.05 3.07
N LYS A 105 0.36 -31.33 4.12
CA LYS A 105 -0.66 -30.28 4.03
C LYS A 105 -0.02 -29.00 3.49
N LEU A 106 -0.41 -28.60 2.29
CA LEU A 106 -0.06 -27.34 1.67
C LEU A 106 -1.07 -26.28 2.08
N TYR A 107 -0.55 -25.16 2.59
CA TYR A 107 -1.35 -24.04 3.06
C TYR A 107 -1.17 -22.85 2.13
N LEU A 108 -2.29 -22.25 1.70
CA LEU A 108 -2.25 -20.97 1.01
C LEU A 108 -2.28 -19.83 2.04
N LEU A 109 -1.70 -18.69 1.68
CA LEU A 109 -1.72 -17.48 2.50
C LEU A 109 -2.85 -16.56 2.02
N TYR A 110 -3.39 -15.74 2.92
CA TYR A 110 -4.38 -14.71 2.57
C TYR A 110 -3.93 -13.80 1.42
N ARG A 111 -2.63 -13.52 1.32
CA ARG A 111 -2.01 -12.83 0.18
C ARG A 111 -2.49 -13.38 -1.17
N ASN A 112 -2.60 -14.71 -1.33
CA ASN A 112 -2.98 -15.33 -2.61
C ASN A 112 -4.42 -14.96 -3.03
N PHE A 113 -5.28 -14.67 -2.05
CA PHE A 113 -6.68 -14.29 -2.22
C PHE A 113 -6.87 -12.78 -2.33
N GLU A 114 -5.95 -11.99 -1.78
CA GLU A 114 -5.97 -10.51 -1.83
C GLU A 114 -5.59 -9.96 -3.22
N TYR A 115 -4.90 -10.78 -4.01
CA TYR A 115 -4.20 -10.32 -5.20
C TYR A 115 -4.52 -11.10 -6.47
N THR A 116 -5.34 -12.14 -6.36
CA THR A 116 -5.81 -12.94 -7.49
C THR A 116 -7.33 -12.88 -7.53
N ASP A 117 -7.89 -12.34 -8.62
CA ASP A 117 -9.30 -12.51 -8.92
C ASP A 117 -9.52 -13.95 -9.37
N ARG A 118 -10.31 -14.72 -8.62
CA ARG A 118 -10.45 -16.16 -8.83
C ARG A 118 -11.90 -16.48 -9.13
N ASP A 119 -12.12 -17.26 -10.18
CA ASP A 119 -13.41 -17.92 -10.38
C ASP A 119 -13.62 -18.95 -9.28
N ILE A 120 -14.68 -18.77 -8.49
CA ILE A 120 -15.01 -19.60 -7.35
C ILE A 120 -15.50 -20.96 -7.87
N GLN A 121 -14.61 -21.95 -7.93
CA GLN A 121 -14.94 -23.31 -8.37
C GLN A 121 -15.22 -24.27 -7.20
N ARG A 122 -15.09 -23.82 -5.95
CA ARG A 122 -15.29 -24.63 -4.74
C ARG A 122 -16.02 -23.82 -3.67
N ILE A 123 -16.66 -24.51 -2.72
CA ILE A 123 -17.22 -23.91 -1.51
C ILE A 123 -16.04 -23.42 -0.67
N GLU A 124 -15.71 -22.13 -0.79
CA GLU A 124 -14.70 -21.45 0.02
C GLU A 124 -15.34 -20.88 1.29
N ASP A 125 -14.49 -20.57 2.27
CA ASP A 125 -14.86 -19.77 3.43
C ASP A 125 -15.47 -18.43 2.99
N SER A 126 -16.56 -18.00 3.63
CA SER A 126 -17.20 -16.72 3.31
C SER A 126 -16.25 -15.53 3.47
N LEU A 127 -15.22 -15.66 4.31
CA LEU A 127 -14.16 -14.65 4.48
C LEU A 127 -13.20 -14.55 3.29
N LEU A 128 -13.09 -15.59 2.45
CA LEU A 128 -12.18 -15.66 1.32
C LEU A 128 -12.85 -15.29 0.00
N VAL A 129 -14.15 -15.60 -0.15
CA VAL A 129 -14.95 -15.36 -1.37
C VAL A 129 -14.84 -13.92 -1.86
N ASN A 130 -14.98 -12.95 -0.96
CA ASN A 130 -14.92 -11.52 -1.30
C ASN A 130 -13.54 -10.89 -1.05
N ARG A 131 -12.51 -11.70 -0.76
CA ARG A 131 -11.25 -11.18 -0.24
C ARG A 131 -10.53 -10.28 -1.22
N PHE A 132 -10.51 -10.65 -2.50
CA PHE A 132 -9.91 -9.84 -3.56
C PHE A 132 -10.60 -8.47 -3.67
N GLN A 133 -11.93 -8.47 -3.77
CA GLN A 133 -12.72 -7.22 -3.88
C GLN A 133 -12.54 -6.33 -2.65
N ASN A 134 -12.63 -6.92 -1.45
CA ASN A 134 -12.41 -6.20 -0.19
C ASN A 134 -11.00 -5.61 -0.10
N HIS A 135 -10.00 -6.31 -0.65
CA HIS A 135 -8.63 -5.83 -0.67
C HIS A 135 -8.45 -4.66 -1.66
N MET A 136 -9.12 -4.69 -2.81
CA MET A 136 -9.16 -3.55 -3.73
C MET A 136 -9.86 -2.32 -3.09
N LEU A 137 -10.98 -2.54 -2.40
CA LEU A 137 -11.69 -1.47 -1.67
C LEU A 137 -10.87 -0.91 -0.51
N TYR A 138 -10.11 -1.75 0.19
CA TYR A 138 -9.13 -1.31 1.19
C TYR A 138 -8.12 -0.31 0.59
N PHE A 139 -7.54 -0.62 -0.57
CA PHE A 139 -6.62 0.32 -1.22
C PHE A 139 -7.34 1.62 -1.62
N LYS A 140 -8.45 1.49 -2.34
CA LYS A 140 -9.18 2.61 -2.94
C LYS A 140 -9.78 3.54 -1.90
N ASP A 141 -10.58 3.01 -1.00
CA ASP A 141 -11.50 3.80 -0.17
C ASP A 141 -10.89 4.11 1.21
N GLU A 142 -9.88 3.36 1.63
CA GLU A 142 -9.31 3.48 2.98
C GLU A 142 -7.85 3.95 2.96
N LEU A 143 -6.93 3.18 2.37
CA LEU A 143 -5.50 3.47 2.43
C LEU A 143 -5.14 4.75 1.67
N ILE A 144 -5.54 4.85 0.40
CA ILE A 144 -5.24 6.02 -0.45
C ILE A 144 -5.88 7.26 0.13
N VAL A 145 -7.18 7.22 0.44
CA VAL A 145 -7.94 8.34 0.99
C VAL A 145 -7.32 8.83 2.31
N LYS A 146 -7.03 7.93 3.25
CA LYS A 146 -6.42 8.30 4.54
C LYS A 146 -5.09 9.01 4.34
N LEU A 147 -4.21 8.45 3.51
CA LEU A 147 -2.84 8.94 3.37
C LEU A 147 -2.76 10.23 2.55
N GLU A 148 -3.56 10.35 1.49
CA GLU A 148 -3.67 11.60 0.75
C GLU A 148 -4.19 12.74 1.63
N ASN A 149 -5.22 12.49 2.43
CA ASN A 149 -5.70 13.47 3.41
C ASN A 149 -4.64 13.79 4.48
N LYS A 150 -3.96 12.77 5.03
CA LYS A 150 -2.89 12.94 6.03
C LYS A 150 -1.75 13.83 5.52
N PHE A 151 -1.45 13.76 4.22
CA PHE A 151 -0.36 14.50 3.58
C PHE A 151 -0.81 15.72 2.76
N ASN A 152 -2.11 16.09 2.83
CA ASN A 152 -2.71 17.18 2.05
C ASN A 152 -2.45 17.06 0.53
N GLN A 153 -2.51 15.83 0.01
CA GLN A 153 -2.29 15.52 -1.39
C GLN A 153 -3.65 15.38 -2.09
N LYS A 154 -3.88 16.16 -3.15
CA LYS A 154 -5.09 16.08 -3.99
C LYS A 154 -4.71 15.49 -5.34
N ASN A 155 -4.40 14.20 -5.34
CA ASN A 155 -3.80 13.52 -6.47
C ASN A 155 -4.87 12.97 -7.41
N ASN A 156 -4.59 13.01 -8.71
CA ASN A 156 -5.39 12.30 -9.70
C ASN A 156 -4.65 11.03 -10.16
N LYS A 157 -5.25 10.28 -11.09
CA LYS A 157 -4.70 9.03 -11.63
C LYS A 157 -3.26 9.17 -12.15
N SER A 158 -2.89 10.30 -12.76
CA SER A 158 -1.54 10.54 -13.30
C SER A 158 -0.48 10.85 -12.23
N ASP A 159 -0.92 11.18 -11.02
CA ASP A 159 -0.07 11.45 -9.86
C ASP A 159 0.12 10.21 -8.96
N ARG A 160 -0.56 9.10 -9.27
CA ARG A 160 -0.50 7.83 -8.54
C ARG A 160 0.17 6.76 -9.39
N LEU A 161 1.24 6.19 -8.87
CA LEU A 161 1.95 5.06 -9.47
C LEU A 161 1.71 3.84 -8.60
N PHE A 162 1.37 2.70 -9.19
CA PHE A 162 1.23 1.43 -8.48
C PHE A 162 2.33 0.47 -8.91
N TYR A 163 3.00 -0.16 -7.95
CA TYR A 163 4.00 -1.19 -8.19
C TYR A 163 3.67 -2.47 -7.41
N GLY A 164 4.03 -3.61 -8.00
CA GLY A 164 3.87 -4.95 -7.44
C GLY A 164 4.53 -5.99 -8.33
N SER A 165 4.76 -7.20 -7.83
CA SER A 165 5.24 -8.35 -8.61
C SER A 165 4.21 -8.82 -9.66
N MET A 166 4.64 -9.66 -10.61
CA MET A 166 4.00 -9.87 -11.93
C MET A 166 2.53 -10.35 -11.91
N GLU A 167 2.06 -11.11 -10.90
CA GLU A 167 0.63 -11.45 -10.73
C GLU A 167 -0.23 -10.22 -10.39
N LEU A 168 0.36 -9.18 -9.79
CA LEU A 168 -0.31 -7.97 -9.32
C LEU A 168 -0.53 -6.96 -10.44
N ILE A 169 0.37 -6.94 -11.44
CA ILE A 169 0.36 -5.94 -12.52
C ILE A 169 -0.84 -6.13 -13.46
N TRP A 170 -1.28 -7.37 -13.70
CA TRP A 170 -2.47 -7.65 -14.50
C TRP A 170 -3.76 -7.20 -13.80
N ASN A 171 -3.84 -7.36 -12.48
CA ASN A 171 -5.00 -6.94 -11.68
C ASN A 171 -4.97 -5.43 -11.34
N ASN A 172 -3.82 -4.77 -11.38
CA ASN A 172 -3.72 -3.32 -11.20
C ASN A 172 -4.42 -2.53 -12.32
N LEU A 173 -4.58 -3.09 -13.52
CA LEU A 173 -5.43 -2.53 -14.56
C LEU A 173 -6.92 -2.42 -14.12
N LEU A 174 -7.38 -3.27 -13.20
CA LEU A 174 -8.70 -3.16 -12.56
C LEU A 174 -8.73 -2.05 -11.49
N MET A 175 -7.68 -1.86 -10.68
CA MET A 175 -7.61 -0.71 -9.75
C MET A 175 -7.72 0.64 -10.49
N PHE A 176 -7.24 0.71 -11.73
CA PHE A 176 -7.36 1.90 -12.58
C PHE A 176 -8.72 2.09 -13.28
N ARG A 177 -9.66 1.13 -13.13
CA ARG A 177 -11.04 1.23 -13.62
C ARG A 177 -12.04 1.69 -12.55
N ILE A 178 -11.60 1.82 -11.29
CA ILE A 178 -12.44 2.26 -10.16
C ILE A 178 -12.12 3.68 -9.71
#